data_AF-S3JEV9-F1
#
_entry.id   AF-S3JEV9-F1
#
_cell.length_a   1.000
_cell.length_b   1.000
_cell.length_c   1.000
_cell.angle_alpha   90.00
_cell.angle_beta   90.00
_cell.angle_gamma   90.00
#
_symmetry.space_group_name_H-M   'P 1'
#
loop_
_entity.id
_entity.type
_entity.pdbx_description
1 polymer ?
#
loop_
_entity_poly.entity_id
_entity_poly.type
_entity_poly.pdbx_seq_one_letter_code
_entity_poly.pdbx_strand_id
1 'polypeptide(L)'
;MNKVIDIDALMAQTWLTVAQLRHGGQVTDGPALYAACKAQVESVREALERAGLGAESIDHITYAQCALLDETVMNRKPEAQQAENAQAAVSGDSALDALNMALDAGQRAWRSAPLQAVYFGSLRAGGALYDRIAEVLRQPAPEPVVLTCYQRVLALGFQGQYSLSGVGQSQRDEVIAALNKRVPPLETGASLVVQKTGRRRYNLLRSVWFWIVLAVILTGAVWLGGHLWLQDLLHQQLPEHL
;
A
#
# COMPACT_ATOMS: atom_id res chain seq x y z
N MET A 1 27.90 17.30 -22.31
CA MET A 1 26.71 17.90 -21.66
C MET A 1 25.91 16.75 -21.05
N ASN A 2 25.92 16.59 -19.73
CA ASN A 2 25.04 15.60 -19.09
C ASN A 2 23.60 16.01 -19.34
N LYS A 3 22.86 15.14 -20.03
CA LYS A 3 21.43 15.32 -20.20
C LYS A 3 20.80 15.12 -18.83
N VAL A 4 20.08 16.13 -18.34
CA VAL A 4 19.30 15.98 -17.11
C VAL A 4 18.26 14.89 -17.38
N ILE A 5 18.34 13.79 -16.64
CA ILE A 5 17.40 12.67 -16.78
C ILE A 5 16.12 13.05 -16.06
N ASP A 6 15.02 13.12 -16.79
CA ASP A 6 13.69 13.23 -16.21
C ASP A 6 13.22 11.82 -15.82
N ILE A 7 13.30 11.51 -14.52
CA ILE A 7 12.89 10.20 -14.00
C ILE A 7 11.38 9.97 -14.12
N ASP A 8 10.58 11.04 -14.02
CA ASP A 8 9.13 10.95 -14.06
C ASP A 8 8.68 10.57 -15.48
N ALA A 9 9.31 11.18 -16.49
CA ALA A 9 9.10 10.80 -17.89
C ALA A 9 9.62 9.39 -18.20
N LEU A 10 10.82 9.04 -17.70
CA LEU A 10 11.43 7.74 -17.97
C LEU A 10 10.63 6.58 -17.35
N MET A 11 10.11 6.76 -16.14
CA MET A 11 9.39 5.73 -15.40
C MET A 11 7.86 5.86 -15.51
N ALA A 12 7.35 6.74 -16.38
CA ALA A 12 5.91 7.00 -16.53
C ALA A 12 5.07 5.72 -16.69
N GLN A 13 5.54 4.78 -17.50
CA GLN A 13 4.86 3.51 -17.72
C GLN A 13 4.82 2.65 -16.45
N THR A 14 5.93 2.58 -15.71
CA THR A 14 5.99 1.90 -14.40
C THR A 14 5.00 2.52 -13.42
N TRP A 15 4.98 3.85 -13.31
CA TRP A 15 4.07 4.57 -12.42
C TRP A 15 2.61 4.29 -12.76
N LEU A 16 2.27 4.29 -14.06
CA LEU A 16 0.93 3.98 -14.53
C LEU A 16 0.52 2.55 -14.20
N THR A 17 1.38 1.56 -14.49
CA THR A 17 1.13 0.16 -14.16
C THR A 17 0.90 -0.02 -12.66
N VAL A 18 1.74 0.58 -11.81
CA VAL A 18 1.59 0.51 -10.36
C VAL A 18 0.27 1.14 -9.89
N ALA A 19 -0.05 2.33 -10.39
CA ALA A 19 -1.30 3.02 -10.04
C ALA A 19 -2.52 2.16 -10.41
N GLN A 20 -2.57 1.62 -11.63
CA GLN A 20 -3.67 0.76 -12.10
C GLN A 20 -3.84 -0.47 -11.22
N LEU A 21 -2.76 -1.19 -10.91
CA LEU A 21 -2.81 -2.39 -10.07
C LEU A 21 -3.26 -2.09 -8.64
N ARG A 22 -2.80 -0.98 -8.05
CA ARG A 22 -3.20 -0.58 -6.68
C ARG A 22 -4.67 -0.14 -6.59
N HIS A 23 -5.23 0.38 -7.68
CA HIS A 23 -6.65 0.77 -7.77
C HIS A 23 -7.57 -0.37 -8.23
N GLY A 24 -7.09 -1.61 -8.25
CA GLY A 24 -7.90 -2.79 -8.56
C GLY A 24 -8.11 -3.03 -10.06
N GLY A 25 -7.18 -2.56 -10.90
CA GLY A 25 -7.15 -2.91 -12.31
C GLY A 25 -7.17 -4.43 -12.50
N GLN A 26 -8.10 -4.92 -13.31
CA GLN A 26 -8.21 -6.35 -13.62
C GLN A 26 -7.00 -6.78 -14.45
N VAL A 27 -6.44 -7.95 -14.11
CA VAL A 27 -5.32 -8.53 -14.83
C VAL A 27 -5.80 -9.82 -15.45
N THR A 28 -6.12 -9.73 -16.74
CA THR A 28 -6.59 -10.84 -17.55
C THR A 28 -5.49 -11.84 -17.89
N ASP A 29 -4.24 -11.35 -18.00
CA ASP A 29 -3.06 -12.16 -18.33
C ASP A 29 -1.88 -11.82 -17.39
N GLY A 30 -1.75 -12.62 -16.34
CA GLY A 30 -0.68 -12.49 -15.36
C GLY A 30 0.73 -12.73 -15.92
N PRO A 31 0.98 -13.78 -16.72
CA PRO A 31 2.26 -13.96 -17.41
C PRO A 31 2.65 -12.79 -18.32
N ALA A 32 1.72 -12.24 -19.10
CA ALA A 32 1.98 -11.06 -19.92
C ALA A 32 2.34 -9.84 -19.06
N LEU A 33 1.67 -9.64 -17.91
CA LEU A 33 2.03 -8.58 -16.96
C LEU A 33 3.47 -8.75 -16.45
N TYR A 34 3.88 -9.96 -16.09
CA TYR A 34 5.25 -10.22 -15.64
C TYR A 34 6.29 -9.94 -16.72
N ALA A 35 6.04 -10.39 -17.96
CA ALA A 35 6.90 -10.09 -19.09
C ALA A 35 6.99 -8.58 -19.38
N ALA A 36 5.86 -7.88 -19.32
CA ALA A 36 5.80 -6.43 -19.52
C ALA A 36 6.60 -5.68 -18.46
N CYS A 37 6.47 -6.06 -17.18
CA CYS A 37 7.22 -5.42 -16.10
C CYS A 37 8.73 -5.69 -16.19
N LYS A 38 9.15 -6.89 -16.62
CA LYS A 38 10.56 -7.15 -16.94
C LYS A 38 11.06 -6.24 -18.07
N ALA A 39 10.31 -6.13 -19.16
CA ALA A 39 10.67 -5.25 -20.27
C ALA A 39 10.75 -3.78 -19.84
N GLN A 40 9.87 -3.33 -18.94
CA GLN A 40 9.95 -1.98 -18.36
C GLN A 40 11.23 -1.76 -17.55
N VAL A 41 11.66 -2.75 -16.75
CA VAL A 41 12.92 -2.66 -15.98
C VAL A 41 14.13 -2.58 -16.92
N GLU A 42 14.20 -3.45 -17.93
CA GLU A 42 15.28 -3.42 -18.91
C GLU A 42 15.33 -2.09 -19.69
N SER A 43 14.18 -1.64 -20.18
CA SER A 43 14.10 -0.39 -20.94
C SER A 43 14.54 0.82 -20.12
N VAL A 44 14.20 0.86 -18.82
CA VAL A 44 14.66 1.92 -17.91
C VAL A 44 16.17 1.82 -17.71
N ARG A 45 16.69 0.63 -17.41
CA ARG A 45 18.13 0.39 -17.22
C ARG A 45 18.95 0.83 -18.43
N GLU A 46 18.60 0.35 -19.63
CA GLU A 46 19.27 0.72 -20.89
C GLU A 46 19.20 2.23 -21.17
N ALA A 47 18.09 2.88 -20.82
CA ALA A 47 17.96 4.33 -20.99
C ALA A 47 18.85 5.12 -20.04
N LEU A 48 19.01 4.68 -18.79
CA LEU A 48 19.92 5.29 -17.83
C LEU A 48 21.39 5.08 -18.24
N GLU A 49 21.74 3.90 -18.73
CA GLU A 49 23.08 3.59 -19.28
C GLU A 49 23.40 4.48 -20.49
N ARG A 50 22.48 4.59 -21.45
CA ARG A 50 22.64 5.48 -22.62
C ARG A 50 22.72 6.96 -22.24
N ALA A 51 22.11 7.35 -21.12
CA ALA A 51 22.22 8.70 -20.59
C ALA A 51 23.53 8.95 -19.82
N GLY A 52 24.36 7.93 -19.62
CA GLY A 52 25.65 8.02 -18.95
C GLY A 52 25.56 8.07 -17.42
N LEU A 53 24.47 7.56 -16.84
CA LEU A 53 24.33 7.49 -15.39
C LEU A 53 25.28 6.44 -14.79
N GLY A 54 25.83 6.69 -13.61
CA GLY A 54 26.75 5.76 -12.94
C GLY A 54 26.05 4.45 -12.54
N ALA A 55 26.79 3.33 -12.60
CA ALA A 55 26.24 2.00 -12.30
C ALA A 55 25.56 1.91 -10.92
N GLU A 56 26.12 2.55 -9.88
CA GLU A 56 25.50 2.60 -8.55
C GLU A 56 24.12 3.28 -8.56
N SER A 57 23.98 4.38 -9.30
CA SER A 57 22.70 5.09 -9.43
C SER A 57 21.69 4.26 -10.22
N ILE A 58 22.14 3.57 -11.26
CA ILE A 58 21.31 2.64 -12.04
C ILE A 58 20.82 1.50 -11.16
N ASP A 59 21.68 0.93 -10.33
CA ASP A 59 21.32 -0.13 -9.37
C ASP A 59 20.27 0.37 -8.36
N HIS A 60 20.45 1.57 -7.81
CA HIS A 60 19.47 2.16 -6.89
C HIS A 60 18.09 2.34 -7.55
N ILE A 61 18.04 2.87 -8.77
CA ILE A 61 16.79 3.09 -9.50
C ILE A 61 16.14 1.74 -9.87
N THR A 62 16.91 0.81 -10.41
CA THR A 62 16.45 -0.54 -10.80
C THR A 62 15.91 -1.27 -9.58
N TYR A 63 16.60 -1.18 -8.45
CA TYR A 63 16.17 -1.79 -7.20
C TYR A 63 14.84 -1.22 -6.72
N ALA A 64 14.71 0.11 -6.72
CA ALA A 64 13.49 0.81 -6.31
C ALA A 64 12.29 0.43 -7.20
N GLN A 65 12.52 0.35 -8.52
CA GLN A 65 11.52 -0.10 -9.49
C GLN A 65 11.06 -1.54 -9.23
N CYS A 66 11.99 -2.48 -9.09
CA CYS A 66 11.69 -3.87 -8.79
C CYS A 66 10.95 -4.02 -7.46
N ALA A 67 11.40 -3.32 -6.40
CA ALA A 67 10.75 -3.34 -5.09
C ALA A 67 9.29 -2.91 -5.16
N LEU A 68 9.03 -1.80 -5.88
CA LEU A 68 7.68 -1.27 -6.03
C LEU A 68 6.77 -2.23 -6.81
N LEU A 69 7.25 -2.77 -7.93
CA LEU A 69 6.49 -3.70 -8.77
C LEU A 69 6.19 -5.00 -8.03
N ASP A 70 7.19 -5.58 -7.36
CA ASP A 70 7.05 -6.81 -6.58
C ASP A 70 6.03 -6.62 -5.46
N GLU A 71 6.16 -5.57 -4.64
CA GLU A 71 5.19 -5.30 -3.58
C GLU A 71 3.78 -5.09 -4.13
N THR A 72 3.65 -4.33 -5.22
CA THR A 72 2.37 -4.02 -5.84
C THR A 72 1.65 -5.29 -6.29
N VAL A 73 2.36 -6.19 -7.00
CA VAL A 73 1.78 -7.43 -7.52
C VAL A 73 1.47 -8.42 -6.41
N MET A 74 2.35 -8.53 -5.40
CA MET A 74 2.16 -9.44 -4.27
C MET A 74 0.97 -9.06 -3.38
N ASN A 75 0.69 -7.76 -3.26
CA ASN A 75 -0.41 -7.23 -2.45
C ASN A 75 -1.74 -7.10 -3.21
N ARG A 76 -1.80 -7.50 -4.49
CA ARG A 76 -3.06 -7.56 -5.24
C ARG A 76 -4.02 -8.53 -4.60
N LYS A 77 -5.28 -8.12 -4.49
CA LYS A 77 -6.36 -9.03 -4.11
C LYS A 77 -6.69 -9.95 -5.28
N PRO A 78 -6.97 -11.24 -5.01
CA PRO A 78 -7.48 -12.15 -6.03
C PRO A 78 -8.83 -11.65 -6.55
N GLU A 79 -9.18 -11.99 -7.80
CA GLU A 79 -10.44 -11.55 -8.40
C GLU A 79 -11.63 -12.10 -7.60
N ALA A 80 -12.72 -11.33 -7.49
CA ALA A 80 -13.90 -11.72 -6.72
C ALA A 80 -14.43 -13.10 -7.14
N GLN A 81 -14.41 -13.40 -8.44
CA GLN A 81 -14.81 -14.70 -8.99
C GLN A 81 -13.91 -15.86 -8.50
N GLN A 82 -12.60 -15.63 -8.37
CA GLN A 82 -11.64 -16.63 -7.88
C GLN A 82 -11.77 -16.81 -6.36
N ALA A 83 -12.08 -15.74 -5.63
CA ALA A 83 -12.35 -15.80 -4.19
C ALA A 83 -13.62 -16.60 -3.87
N GLU A 84 -14.70 -16.42 -4.65
CA GLU A 84 -15.95 -17.18 -4.54
C GLU A 84 -15.74 -18.66 -4.90
N ASN A 85 -15.04 -18.94 -6.01
CA ASN A 85 -14.71 -20.31 -6.43
C ASN A 85 -13.81 -21.03 -5.40
N ALA A 86 -12.86 -20.32 -4.78
CA ALA A 86 -12.01 -20.87 -3.73
C ALA A 86 -12.82 -21.19 -2.47
N GLN A 87 -13.80 -20.36 -2.09
CA GLN A 87 -14.67 -20.60 -0.93
C GLN A 87 -15.63 -21.78 -1.14
N ALA A 88 -16.12 -21.99 -2.37
CA ALA A 88 -16.96 -23.14 -2.71
C ALA A 88 -16.20 -24.48 -2.70
N ALA A 89 -14.87 -24.46 -2.91
CA ALA A 89 -14.01 -25.65 -2.93
C ALA A 89 -13.49 -26.08 -1.55
N VAL A 90 -13.71 -25.27 -0.49
CA VAL A 90 -13.22 -25.58 0.87
C VAL A 90 -14.16 -26.59 1.55
N SER A 91 -13.85 -27.87 1.36
CA SER A 91 -14.24 -28.96 2.26
C SER A 91 -12.98 -29.54 2.88
N GLY A 92 -12.33 -28.81 3.80
CA GLY A 92 -11.12 -29.28 4.48
C GLY A 92 -10.19 -28.17 4.99
N ASP A 93 -9.30 -28.53 5.90
CA ASP A 93 -8.54 -27.64 6.80
C ASP A 93 -7.22 -27.08 6.23
N SER A 94 -7.10 -26.87 4.91
CA SER A 94 -5.86 -26.34 4.30
C SER A 94 -6.08 -24.94 3.70
N ALA A 95 -5.97 -23.92 4.55
CA ALA A 95 -6.00 -22.51 4.13
C ALA A 95 -4.92 -22.17 3.09
N LEU A 96 -3.84 -22.95 3.03
CA LEU A 96 -2.74 -22.79 2.06
C LEU A 96 -3.19 -23.17 0.63
N ASP A 97 -3.97 -24.24 0.48
CA ASP A 97 -4.47 -24.67 -0.83
C ASP A 97 -5.52 -23.71 -1.38
N ALA A 98 -6.39 -23.19 -0.50
CA ALA A 98 -7.34 -22.14 -0.86
C ALA A 98 -6.64 -20.83 -1.29
N LEU A 99 -5.56 -20.44 -0.61
CA LEU A 99 -4.76 -19.27 -0.98
C LEU A 99 -4.09 -19.48 -2.35
N ASN A 100 -3.48 -20.64 -2.58
CA ASN A 100 -2.82 -20.95 -3.85
C ASN A 100 -3.80 -21.05 -5.03
N MET A 101 -5.03 -21.51 -4.80
CA MET A 101 -6.08 -21.55 -5.82
C MET A 101 -6.65 -20.17 -6.17
N ALA A 102 -6.61 -19.22 -5.23
CA ALA A 102 -7.06 -17.86 -5.47
C ALA A 102 -6.06 -17.02 -6.29
N LEU A 103 -4.80 -17.45 -6.40
CA LEU A 103 -3.77 -16.71 -7.14
C LEU A 103 -3.84 -16.96 -8.64
N ASP A 104 -3.75 -15.89 -9.43
CA ASP A 104 -3.62 -16.01 -10.88
C ASP A 104 -2.26 -16.65 -11.27
N ALA A 105 -2.15 -17.16 -12.50
CA ALA A 105 -0.92 -17.79 -12.99
C ALA A 105 0.29 -16.84 -12.96
N GLY A 106 0.07 -15.54 -13.16
CA GLY A 106 1.12 -14.52 -13.07
C GLY A 106 1.60 -14.33 -11.65
N GLN A 107 0.71 -14.25 -10.66
CA GLN A 107 1.05 -14.14 -9.25
C GLN A 107 1.83 -15.36 -8.75
N ARG A 108 1.55 -16.55 -9.27
CA ARG A 108 2.34 -17.77 -8.95
C ARG A 108 3.74 -17.70 -9.55
N ALA A 109 3.86 -17.34 -10.83
CA ALA A 109 5.16 -17.16 -11.49
C ALA A 109 5.98 -16.03 -10.83
N TRP A 110 5.31 -14.96 -10.42
CA TRP A 110 5.95 -13.85 -9.72
C TRP A 110 6.43 -14.25 -8.33
N ARG A 111 5.69 -15.10 -7.62
CA ARG A 111 6.09 -15.62 -6.30
C ARG A 111 7.29 -16.55 -6.38
N SER A 112 7.44 -17.31 -7.46
CA SER A 112 8.61 -18.17 -7.64
C SER A 112 9.85 -17.38 -8.06
N ALA A 113 9.70 -16.32 -8.86
CA ALA A 113 10.80 -15.50 -9.35
C ALA A 113 10.45 -14.00 -9.34
N PRO A 114 10.42 -13.34 -8.16
CA PRO A 114 10.16 -11.91 -8.08
C PRO A 114 11.28 -11.12 -8.78
N LEU A 115 10.97 -9.91 -9.27
CA LEU A 115 11.94 -9.13 -10.04
C LEU A 115 13.19 -8.84 -9.21
N GLN A 116 13.04 -8.57 -7.92
CA GLN A 116 14.19 -8.39 -7.02
C GLN A 116 15.10 -9.63 -6.98
N ALA A 117 14.56 -10.85 -7.04
CA ALA A 117 15.37 -12.05 -7.12
C ALA A 117 16.02 -12.23 -8.49
N VAL A 118 15.31 -11.90 -9.57
CA VAL A 118 15.84 -11.96 -10.95
C VAL A 118 17.03 -11.01 -11.12
N TYR A 119 16.92 -9.78 -10.64
CA TYR A 119 17.89 -8.72 -10.88
C TYR A 119 19.00 -8.65 -9.83
N PHE A 120 18.70 -8.99 -8.58
CA PHE A 120 19.63 -8.81 -7.45
C PHE A 120 19.96 -10.11 -6.70
N GLY A 121 19.44 -11.26 -7.15
CA GLY A 121 19.74 -12.57 -6.55
C GLY A 121 19.27 -12.73 -5.09
N SER A 122 18.43 -11.82 -4.57
CA SER A 122 18.03 -11.80 -3.18
C SER A 122 16.51 -11.68 -3.01
N LEU A 123 15.95 -12.56 -2.17
CA LEU A 123 14.54 -12.58 -1.77
C LEU A 123 14.23 -11.65 -0.57
N ARG A 124 15.26 -11.03 0.06
CA ARG A 124 15.10 -10.17 1.25
C ARG A 124 14.90 -8.68 0.93
N ALA A 125 14.41 -8.39 -0.26
CA ALA A 125 14.57 -7.07 -0.86
C ALA A 125 13.44 -6.06 -0.55
N GLY A 126 12.34 -6.50 0.09
CA GLY A 126 11.33 -5.57 0.63
C GLY A 126 11.80 -4.74 1.83
N GLY A 127 12.84 -5.18 2.53
CA GLY A 127 13.40 -4.48 3.70
C GLY A 127 14.56 -3.52 3.38
N ALA A 128 15.39 -3.88 2.41
CA ALA A 128 16.63 -3.16 2.10
C ALA A 128 16.43 -1.87 1.30
N LEU A 129 15.22 -1.54 0.83
CA LEU A 129 14.99 -0.24 0.16
C LEU A 129 15.25 0.93 1.11
N TYR A 130 14.75 0.85 2.33
CA TYR A 130 14.94 1.92 3.32
C TYR A 130 16.41 2.04 3.76
N ASP A 131 17.12 0.92 3.87
CA ASP A 131 18.56 0.93 4.15
C ASP A 131 19.34 1.64 3.03
N ARG A 132 19.01 1.33 1.76
CA ARG A 132 19.60 2.00 0.59
C ARG A 132 19.26 3.49 0.54
N ILE A 133 18.02 3.88 0.88
CA ILE A 133 17.65 5.29 0.98
C ILE A 133 18.47 5.99 2.07
N ALA A 134 18.60 5.37 3.24
CA ALA A 134 19.38 5.93 4.35
C ALA A 134 20.88 6.01 4.02
N GLU A 135 21.42 5.08 3.24
CA GLU A 135 22.78 5.13 2.71
C GLU A 135 22.97 6.32 1.76
N VAL A 136 22.11 6.45 0.73
CA VAL A 136 22.20 7.57 -0.23
C VAL A 136 21.99 8.91 0.45
N LEU A 137 21.08 9.02 1.43
CA LEU A 137 20.84 10.27 2.16
C LEU A 137 22.04 10.72 3.01
N ARG A 138 22.92 9.81 3.41
CA ARG A 138 24.16 10.09 4.16
C ARG A 138 25.31 10.56 3.25
N GLN A 139 25.24 10.33 1.95
CA GLN A 139 26.24 10.82 1.02
C GLN A 139 26.24 12.36 0.99
N PRO A 140 27.41 13.01 0.85
CA PRO A 140 27.52 14.47 0.88
C PRO A 140 26.91 15.14 -0.36
N ALA A 141 26.88 14.45 -1.50
CA ALA A 141 26.31 14.92 -2.76
C ALA A 141 25.59 13.76 -3.48
N PRO A 142 24.40 13.34 -3.01
CA PRO A 142 23.64 12.25 -3.64
C PRO A 142 23.13 12.67 -5.01
N GLU A 143 23.01 11.69 -5.90
CA GLU A 143 22.50 11.91 -7.25
C GLU A 143 20.99 12.28 -7.19
N PRO A 144 20.56 13.42 -7.80
CA PRO A 144 19.18 13.91 -7.68
C PRO A 144 18.10 13.02 -8.30
N VAL A 145 18.41 12.32 -9.40
CA VAL A 145 17.51 11.40 -10.11
C VAL A 145 17.20 10.18 -9.23
N VAL A 146 18.18 9.67 -8.47
CA VAL A 146 18.02 8.58 -7.49
C VAL A 146 17.11 9.03 -6.35
N LEU A 147 17.34 10.21 -5.78
CA LEU A 147 16.48 10.74 -4.72
C LEU A 147 15.05 10.92 -5.21
N THR A 148 14.88 11.41 -6.43
CA THR A 148 13.56 11.58 -7.04
C THR A 148 12.88 10.23 -7.24
N CYS A 149 13.58 9.24 -7.79
CA CYS A 149 13.07 7.87 -7.93
C CYS A 149 12.55 7.31 -6.59
N TYR A 150 13.35 7.39 -5.53
CA TYR A 150 12.93 6.93 -4.20
C TYR A 150 11.71 7.67 -3.67
N GLN A 151 11.67 8.99 -3.84
CA GLN A 151 10.53 9.79 -3.42
C GLN A 151 9.26 9.34 -4.16
N ARG A 152 9.32 9.08 -5.47
CA ARG A 152 8.16 8.61 -6.26
C ARG A 152 7.71 7.22 -5.85
N VAL A 153 8.64 6.30 -5.59
CA VAL A 153 8.32 4.95 -5.09
C VAL A 153 7.56 5.02 -3.76
N LEU A 154 8.00 5.87 -2.82
CA LEU A 154 7.29 6.06 -1.55
C LEU A 154 5.95 6.79 -1.74
N ALA A 155 5.86 7.76 -2.65
CA ALA A 155 4.63 8.48 -2.97
C ALA A 155 3.56 7.58 -3.60
N LEU A 156 3.96 6.60 -4.41
CA LEU A 156 3.07 5.56 -4.97
C LEU A 156 2.65 4.51 -3.94
N GLY A 157 3.13 4.63 -2.71
CA GLY A 157 2.65 3.87 -1.56
C GLY A 157 3.39 2.57 -1.33
N PHE A 158 4.67 2.49 -1.71
CA PHE A 158 5.58 1.46 -1.22
C PHE A 158 5.63 1.49 0.32
N GLN A 159 5.50 0.34 0.95
CA GLN A 159 5.49 0.22 2.41
C GLN A 159 6.70 -0.56 2.92
N GLY A 160 7.10 -1.61 2.21
CA GLY A 160 8.09 -2.60 2.63
C GLY A 160 7.69 -3.28 3.95
N GLN A 161 8.70 -3.74 4.68
CA GLN A 161 8.56 -4.39 5.99
C GLN A 161 7.92 -3.52 7.11
N TYR A 162 7.75 -2.20 6.87
CA TYR A 162 7.27 -1.24 7.88
C TYR A 162 5.74 -1.15 7.97
N SER A 163 4.99 -1.93 7.19
CA SER A 163 3.52 -1.95 7.23
C SER A 163 2.94 -2.40 8.58
N LEU A 164 3.66 -3.25 9.33
CA LEU A 164 3.09 -4.01 10.45
C LEU A 164 3.45 -3.48 11.85
N SER A 165 4.48 -2.64 11.98
CA SER A 165 5.01 -2.21 13.27
C SER A 165 4.77 -0.73 13.51
N GLY A 166 4.15 -0.35 14.63
CA GLY A 166 3.89 1.06 14.98
C GLY A 166 5.15 1.94 15.01
N VAL A 167 6.28 1.37 15.46
CA VAL A 167 7.61 1.99 15.42
C VAL A 167 8.14 2.16 13.98
N GLY A 168 7.68 1.32 13.05
CA GLY A 168 8.09 1.38 11.66
C GLY A 168 7.52 2.56 10.88
N GLN A 169 6.35 3.05 11.28
CA GLN A 169 5.70 4.18 10.61
C GLN A 169 6.41 5.50 10.86
N SER A 170 6.96 5.72 12.07
CA SER A 170 7.72 6.94 12.38
C SER A 170 9.02 7.03 11.58
N GLN A 171 9.73 5.90 11.41
CA GLN A 171 10.95 5.87 10.58
C GLN A 171 10.62 6.15 9.10
N ARG A 172 9.51 5.60 8.59
CA ARG A 172 9.03 5.89 7.24
C ARG A 172 8.72 7.37 7.04
N ASP A 173 8.01 7.97 7.99
CA ASP A 173 7.64 9.39 7.93
C ASP A 173 8.88 10.30 7.96
N GLU A 174 9.91 9.94 8.75
CA GLU A 174 11.19 10.65 8.78
C GLU A 174 11.93 10.57 7.44
N VAL A 175 12.00 9.38 6.84
CA VAL A 175 12.62 9.19 5.51
C VAL A 175 11.89 9.98 4.43
N ILE A 176 10.55 9.97 4.44
CA ILE A 176 9.73 10.76 3.51
C ILE A 176 10.00 12.26 3.71
N ALA A 177 10.06 12.72 4.97
CA ALA A 177 10.36 14.12 5.26
C ALA A 177 11.77 14.52 4.80
N ALA A 178 12.76 13.64 4.95
CA ALA A 178 14.13 13.89 4.49
C ALA A 178 14.21 13.98 2.95
N LEU A 179 13.50 13.11 2.23
CA LEU A 179 13.43 13.14 0.76
C LEU A 179 12.69 14.39 0.25
N ASN A 180 11.55 14.74 0.84
CA ASN A 180 10.75 15.91 0.43
C ASN A 180 11.49 17.25 0.65
N LYS A 181 12.50 17.31 1.53
CA LYS A 181 13.37 18.48 1.67
C LYS A 181 14.35 18.66 0.51
N ARG A 182 14.69 17.57 -0.18
CA ARG A 182 15.75 17.55 -1.22
C ARG A 182 15.19 17.43 -2.64
N VAL A 183 13.98 16.91 -2.79
CA VAL A 183 13.33 16.64 -4.08
C VAL A 183 12.16 17.61 -4.27
N PRO A 184 12.05 18.30 -5.43
CA PRO A 184 10.90 19.14 -5.71
C PRO A 184 9.61 18.30 -5.73
N PRO A 185 8.47 18.88 -5.31
CA PRO A 185 7.18 18.22 -5.48
C PRO A 185 6.94 17.89 -6.95
N LEU A 186 6.10 16.89 -7.23
CA LEU A 186 5.64 16.62 -8.59
C LEU A 186 5.07 17.91 -9.19
N GLU A 187 5.62 18.35 -10.32
CA GLU A 187 5.06 19.43 -11.13
C GLU A 187 3.79 18.91 -11.82
N THR A 188 2.70 18.83 -11.07
CA THR A 188 1.40 18.42 -11.60
C THR A 188 0.83 19.57 -12.43
N GLY A 189 1.09 19.56 -13.74
CA GLY A 189 0.47 20.48 -14.73
C GLY A 189 -1.06 20.39 -14.83
N ALA A 190 -1.68 19.51 -14.06
CA ALA A 190 -3.11 19.50 -13.80
C ALA A 190 -3.30 19.19 -12.31
N SER A 191 -4.18 19.96 -11.67
CA SER A 191 -4.68 19.73 -10.30
C SER A 191 -5.25 18.32 -10.21
N LEU A 192 -4.39 17.34 -9.92
CA LEU A 192 -4.81 16.01 -9.55
C LEU A 192 -5.35 16.14 -8.13
N VAL A 193 -6.67 16.01 -8.01
CA VAL A 193 -7.34 15.77 -6.74
C VAL A 193 -6.66 14.56 -6.12
N VAL A 194 -5.75 14.84 -5.17
CA VAL A 194 -5.21 13.83 -4.28
C VAL A 194 -6.40 13.35 -3.47
N GLN A 195 -7.05 12.28 -3.92
CA GLN A 195 -7.72 11.42 -2.98
C GLN A 195 -6.60 10.90 -2.08
N LYS A 196 -6.39 11.60 -0.96
CA LYS A 196 -5.69 11.04 0.18
C LYS A 196 -6.47 9.79 0.53
N THR A 197 -6.04 8.64 0.02
CA THR A 197 -6.56 7.34 0.42
C THR A 197 -6.45 7.33 1.92
N GLY A 198 -7.62 7.43 2.56
CA GLY A 198 -7.73 7.81 3.95
C GLY A 198 -6.80 6.95 4.78
N ARG A 199 -6.03 7.61 5.65
CA ARG A 199 -5.50 6.98 6.86
C ARG A 199 -6.57 6.02 7.37
N ARG A 200 -6.23 4.73 7.32
CA ARG A 200 -6.71 3.65 8.19
C ARG A 200 -7.98 4.08 8.93
N ARG A 201 -9.14 3.90 8.30
CA ARG A 201 -10.43 4.12 8.98
C ARG A 201 -10.37 3.31 10.27
N TYR A 202 -10.39 4.04 11.38
CA TYR A 202 -10.09 3.54 12.70
C TYR A 202 -11.07 2.42 13.07
N ASN A 203 -10.54 1.45 13.81
CA ASN A 203 -11.20 0.34 14.51
C ASN A 203 -12.26 0.78 15.56
N LEU A 204 -12.91 1.94 15.40
CA LEU A 204 -13.88 2.49 16.35
C LEU A 204 -15.08 1.56 16.54
N LEU A 205 -15.52 0.88 15.48
CA LEU A 205 -16.61 -0.10 15.53
C LEU A 205 -16.24 -1.42 16.23
N ARG A 206 -14.94 -1.63 16.55
CA ARG A 206 -14.44 -2.80 17.29
C ARG A 206 -13.96 -2.44 18.71
N SER A 207 -14.15 -1.19 19.14
CA SER A 207 -13.86 -0.78 20.51
C SER A 207 -14.94 -1.33 21.44
N VAL A 208 -14.58 -2.31 22.27
CA VAL A 208 -15.47 -2.86 23.32
C VAL A 208 -16.03 -1.74 24.20
N TRP A 209 -15.24 -0.69 24.45
CA TRP A 209 -15.65 0.49 25.22
C TRP A 209 -16.77 1.30 24.56
N PHE A 210 -16.82 1.39 23.23
CA PHE A 210 -17.92 2.08 22.52
C PHE A 210 -19.24 1.35 22.76
N TRP A 211 -19.24 0.02 22.70
CA TRP A 211 -20.41 -0.81 22.98
C TRP A 211 -20.84 -0.79 24.45
N ILE A 212 -19.89 -0.72 25.39
CA ILE A 212 -20.20 -0.55 26.82
C ILE A 212 -20.93 0.77 27.06
N VAL A 213 -20.42 1.89 26.52
CA VAL A 213 -21.04 3.21 26.70
C VAL A 213 -22.44 3.24 26.06
N LEU A 214 -22.59 2.68 24.85
CA LEU A 214 -23.90 2.61 24.17
C LEU A 214 -24.92 1.78 24.97
N ALA A 215 -24.50 0.63 25.52
CA ALA A 215 -25.36 -0.21 26.33
C ALA A 215 -25.81 0.49 27.62
N VAL A 216 -24.91 1.22 28.29
CA VAL A 216 -25.25 2.01 29.50
C VAL A 216 -26.25 3.12 29.16
N ILE A 217 -26.06 3.83 28.04
CA ILE A 217 -26.99 4.89 27.61
C ILE A 217 -28.38 4.30 27.29
N LEU A 218 -28.44 3.21 26.52
CA LEU A 218 -29.71 2.54 26.20
C LEU A 218 -30.42 2.07 27.46
N THR A 219 -29.68 1.46 28.39
CA THR A 219 -30.24 1.00 29.67
C THR A 219 -30.80 2.17 30.48
N GLY A 220 -30.07 3.28 30.57
CA GLY A 220 -30.52 4.50 31.23
C GLY A 220 -31.76 5.12 30.58
N ALA A 221 -31.82 5.14 29.25
CA ALA A 221 -32.97 5.66 28.50
C ALA A 221 -34.23 4.81 28.72
N VAL A 222 -34.11 3.48 28.70
CA VAL A 222 -35.22 2.57 29.00
C VAL A 222 -35.67 2.72 30.45
N TRP A 223 -34.73 2.88 31.39
CA TRP A 223 -35.04 3.11 32.81
C TRP A 223 -35.80 4.43 33.02
N LEU A 224 -35.31 5.52 32.43
CA LEU A 224 -35.96 6.84 32.50
C LEU A 224 -37.33 6.83 31.83
N GLY A 225 -37.45 6.24 30.64
CA GLY A 225 -38.72 6.11 29.94
C GLY A 225 -39.73 5.28 30.74
N GLY A 226 -39.29 4.16 31.29
CA GLY A 226 -40.10 3.33 32.18
C GLY A 226 -40.54 4.07 33.44
N HIS A 227 -39.62 4.80 34.09
CA HIS A 227 -39.92 5.56 35.31
C HIS A 227 -40.93 6.69 35.06
N LEU A 228 -40.77 7.45 33.98
CA LEU A 228 -41.70 8.53 33.62
C LEU A 228 -43.09 7.97 33.29
N TRP A 229 -43.14 6.84 32.59
CA TRP A 229 -44.41 6.19 32.26
C TRP A 229 -45.10 5.59 33.50
N LEU A 230 -44.33 5.04 34.44
CA LEU A 230 -44.86 4.53 35.72
C LEU A 230 -45.42 5.65 36.59
N GLN A 231 -44.78 6.82 36.60
CA GLN A 231 -45.28 8.00 37.32
C GLN A 231 -46.58 8.53 36.71
N ASP A 232 -46.69 8.56 35.38
CA ASP A 232 -47.91 8.98 34.69
C ASP A 232 -49.09 8.02 34.99
N LEU A 233 -48.81 6.71 35.01
CA LEU A 233 -49.80 5.70 35.41
C LEU A 233 -50.18 5.76 36.88
N LEU A 234 -49.22 6.03 37.79
CA LEU A 234 -49.49 6.21 39.21
C LEU A 234 -50.37 7.45 39.46
N HIS A 235 -50.13 8.55 38.74
CA HIS A 235 -50.96 9.75 38.85
C HIS A 235 -52.37 9.55 38.28
N GLN A 236 -52.55 8.68 37.27
CA GLN A 236 -53.89 8.35 36.76
C GLN A 236 -54.68 7.40 37.68
N GLN A 237 -54.02 6.54 38.46
CA GLN A 237 -54.69 5.50 39.26
C GLN A 237 -54.80 5.81 40.77
N LEU A 238 -54.19 6.88 41.27
CA LEU A 238 -54.43 7.42 42.61
C LEU A 238 -55.27 8.71 42.53
N PRO A 239 -56.60 8.64 42.37
CA PRO A 239 -57.44 9.74 42.79
C PRO A 239 -57.31 9.88 44.32
N GLU A 240 -56.79 11.02 44.75
CA GLU A 240 -56.83 11.48 46.14
C GLU A 240 -58.28 11.42 46.64
N HIS A 241 -58.60 10.34 47.35
CA HIS A 241 -59.74 10.28 48.24
C HIS A 241 -59.19 10.09 49.66
N LEU A 242 -59.11 11.23 50.37
CA LEU A 242 -58.83 11.47 51.79
C LEU A 242 -57.37 11.57 52.24
#